data_AF-A0A1F4D2X7-F1
#
_entry.id   AF-A0A1F4D2X7-F1
#
_cell.length_a   1.000
_cell.length_b   1.000
_cell.length_c   1.000
_cell.angle_alpha   90.00
_cell.angle_beta   90.00
_cell.angle_gamma   90.00
#
_symmetry.space_group_name_H-M   'P 1'
#
loop_
_entity.id
_entity.type
_entity.pdbx_description
1 polymer ?
#
loop_
_entity_poly.entity_id
_entity_poly.type
_entity_poly.pdbx_seq_one_letter_code
_entity_poly.pdbx_strand_id
1 'polypeptide(L)'
;MNKALLLATLLFPLSFCLATVESSFAQTYDFSYSYYDPSASGADDHIVSVSNAVLHGEGNVTAWIPKAGALTYEGTTPGVITYRFDFQGTVADATLSIATSTFHWSYSEGHAFVYGSRDGETWVELSETVPPEFGLANTQVARSLPASLFGGQSLWFKVELYSYGESAAQGGVWTNTAQHSRYDGTANNKTFELNVRFAASAGTTVAPATPLPPAPTTQTVFTLPTGEMPADAVSVSPSGTFGSATLVVALDLSKVLTGGSSAAQGRFAATYNIYVAALVPGGVLGLSDATWFVYPATHAWAELASTIDAYLEGIAENAIDTREISILQDMDVTGLVGSEIYIGYGTSDAEMLNANRYRGIYKVQ
;
A
#
# COMPACT_ATOMS: atom_id res chain seq x y z
N MET A 1 -62.70 16.88 19.23
CA MET A 1 -62.54 17.79 18.07
C MET A 1 -61.65 18.94 18.49
N ASN A 2 -60.37 18.93 18.12
CA ASN A 2 -59.43 20.02 18.38
C ASN A 2 -58.20 19.91 17.47
N LYS A 3 -57.84 21.05 16.85
CA LYS A 3 -56.50 21.65 16.59
C LYS A 3 -55.38 20.71 16.07
N ALA A 4 -54.93 20.84 14.82
CA ALA A 4 -53.96 21.82 14.28
C ALA A 4 -52.48 21.40 14.42
N LEU A 5 -51.79 21.19 13.28
CA LEU A 5 -50.38 21.48 12.91
C LEU A 5 -50.05 20.61 11.68
N LEU A 6 -50.15 21.07 10.44
CA LEU A 6 -49.24 21.96 9.70
C LEU A 6 -47.75 21.52 9.81
N LEU A 7 -47.38 20.47 9.07
CA LEU A 7 -45.98 20.17 8.76
C LEU A 7 -45.62 20.95 7.49
N ALA A 8 -45.12 22.16 7.69
CA ALA A 8 -44.66 23.04 6.63
C ALA A 8 -43.33 22.52 6.08
N THR A 9 -43.36 22.25 4.79
CA THR A 9 -42.26 21.99 3.88
C THR A 9 -41.18 23.07 4.02
N LEU A 10 -40.06 22.75 4.66
CA LEU A 10 -38.84 23.56 4.64
C LEU A 10 -38.04 23.20 3.37
N LEU A 11 -38.42 23.84 2.26
CA LEU A 11 -37.57 23.99 1.08
C LEU A 11 -36.55 25.10 1.39
N PHE A 12 -35.40 24.72 1.94
CA PHE A 12 -34.22 25.58 1.92
C PHE A 12 -33.62 25.51 0.50
N PRO A 13 -33.42 26.63 -0.21
CA PRO A 13 -32.50 26.65 -1.32
C PRO A 13 -31.09 26.54 -0.74
N LEU A 14 -30.55 25.32 -0.69
CA LEU A 14 -29.11 25.11 -0.53
C LEU A 14 -28.45 25.73 -1.77
N SER A 15 -28.01 26.97 -1.64
CA SER A 15 -27.13 27.59 -2.63
C SER A 15 -25.76 26.94 -2.45
N PHE A 16 -25.56 25.81 -3.12
CA PHE A 16 -24.26 25.16 -3.25
C PHE A 16 -23.32 26.14 -3.95
N CYS A 17 -22.46 26.81 -3.17
CA CYS A 17 -21.21 27.31 -3.73
C CYS A 17 -20.42 26.08 -4.15
N LEU A 18 -20.44 25.74 -5.45
CA LEU A 18 -19.43 24.89 -6.05
C LEU A 18 -18.08 25.64 -5.95
N ALA A 19 -17.42 25.51 -4.81
CA ALA A 19 -15.97 25.60 -4.81
C ALA A 19 -15.51 24.39 -5.62
N THR A 20 -14.91 24.63 -6.78
CA THR A 20 -14.07 23.63 -7.44
C THR A 20 -12.91 23.37 -6.49
N VAL A 21 -13.10 22.39 -5.61
CA VAL A 21 -12.02 21.80 -4.85
C VAL A 21 -11.15 21.12 -5.90
N GLU A 22 -9.93 21.64 -6.10
CA GLU A 22 -8.93 20.94 -6.88
C GLU A 22 -8.73 19.58 -6.20
N SER A 23 -9.30 18.54 -6.81
CA SER A 23 -9.18 17.15 -6.38
C SER A 23 -7.70 16.85 -6.26
N SER A 24 -7.23 16.71 -5.02
CA SER A 24 -5.91 16.21 -4.71
C SER A 24 -5.78 14.83 -5.34
N PHE A 25 -4.91 14.73 -6.34
CA PHE A 25 -4.47 13.53 -7.07
C PHE A 25 -5.10 12.22 -6.59
N ALA A 26 -6.22 11.82 -7.20
CA ALA A 26 -6.77 10.48 -7.03
C ALA A 26 -5.64 9.47 -7.28
N GLN A 27 -5.27 8.71 -6.25
CA GLN A 27 -4.26 7.68 -6.40
C GLN A 27 -4.87 6.61 -7.32
N THR A 28 -4.41 6.61 -8.56
CA THR A 28 -4.98 5.82 -9.67
C THR A 28 -4.92 4.31 -9.46
N TYR A 29 -4.22 3.84 -8.43
CA TYR A 29 -3.84 2.43 -8.21
C TYR A 29 -4.11 2.02 -6.76
N ASP A 30 -4.65 0.82 -6.56
CA ASP A 30 -4.92 0.23 -5.24
C ASP A 30 -3.64 -0.25 -4.54
N PHE A 31 -2.58 -0.50 -5.31
CA PHE A 31 -1.25 -0.82 -4.81
C PHE A 31 -0.18 -0.18 -5.69
N SER A 32 0.88 0.32 -5.07
CA SER A 32 2.07 0.82 -5.76
C SER A 32 3.32 0.48 -4.97
N TYR A 33 4.33 0.00 -5.68
CA TYR A 33 5.66 -0.26 -5.14
C TYR A 33 6.71 0.20 -6.15
N SER A 34 7.73 0.92 -5.70
CA SER A 34 8.82 1.35 -6.56
C SER A 34 10.10 1.61 -5.77
N TYR A 35 11.24 1.45 -6.43
CA TYR A 35 12.53 1.89 -5.90
C TYR A 35 13.43 2.41 -7.02
N TYR A 36 14.37 3.26 -6.62
CA TYR A 36 15.43 3.79 -7.48
C TYR A 36 16.66 2.90 -7.31
N ASP A 37 17.23 2.92 -6.11
CA ASP A 37 18.42 2.18 -5.75
C ASP A 37 18.05 0.78 -5.19
N PRO A 38 18.49 -0.33 -5.80
CA PRO A 38 18.24 -1.68 -5.28
C PRO A 38 18.93 -1.96 -3.93
N SER A 39 19.79 -1.07 -3.42
CA SER A 39 20.39 -1.15 -2.08
C SER A 39 19.64 -0.34 -1.02
N ALA A 40 18.63 0.44 -1.41
CA ALA A 40 17.82 1.19 -0.46
C ALA A 40 17.01 0.25 0.44
N SER A 41 16.74 0.70 1.67
CA SER A 41 15.83 0.00 2.59
C SER A 41 14.48 -0.23 1.91
N GLY A 42 13.99 -1.48 1.95
CA GLY A 42 12.71 -1.88 1.38
C GLY A 42 12.74 -2.25 -0.11
N ALA A 43 13.87 -2.08 -0.81
CA ALA A 43 14.03 -2.52 -2.20
C ALA A 43 13.98 -4.06 -2.35
N ASP A 44 14.18 -4.80 -1.26
CA ASP A 44 14.16 -6.25 -1.18
C ASP A 44 12.92 -6.84 -0.49
N ASP A 45 11.97 -6.00 -0.03
CA ASP A 45 10.76 -6.43 0.71
C ASP A 45 9.93 -7.50 -0.03
N HIS A 46 9.98 -7.48 -1.36
CA HIS A 46 9.23 -8.40 -2.22
C HIS A 46 10.09 -9.46 -2.91
N ILE A 47 11.39 -9.53 -2.62
CA ILE A 47 12.28 -10.57 -3.17
C ILE A 47 12.11 -11.85 -2.34
N VAL A 48 11.60 -12.91 -2.98
CA VAL A 48 11.35 -14.20 -2.31
C VAL A 48 12.45 -15.23 -2.55
N SER A 49 13.25 -15.05 -3.60
CA SER A 49 14.44 -15.87 -3.80
C SER A 49 15.49 -15.19 -4.67
N VAL A 50 16.76 -15.45 -4.36
CA VAL A 50 17.92 -15.05 -5.15
C VAL A 50 18.84 -16.26 -5.34
N SER A 51 19.17 -16.60 -6.57
CA SER A 51 20.11 -17.69 -6.88
C SER A 51 21.14 -17.23 -7.91
N ASN A 52 22.42 -17.57 -7.71
CA ASN A 52 23.55 -17.08 -8.53
C ASN A 52 23.53 -15.57 -8.86
N ALA A 53 22.92 -14.73 -8.02
CA ALA A 53 22.91 -13.28 -8.18
C ALA A 53 23.31 -12.59 -6.86
N VAL A 54 23.91 -11.41 -6.98
CA VAL A 54 24.39 -10.60 -5.85
C VAL A 54 24.21 -9.12 -6.17
N LEU A 55 23.89 -8.35 -5.15
CA LEU A 55 23.86 -6.90 -5.24
C LEU A 55 25.30 -6.37 -5.23
N HIS A 56 25.65 -5.57 -6.23
CA HIS A 56 26.99 -5.01 -6.40
C HIS A 56 26.95 -3.48 -6.46
N GLY A 57 27.98 -2.84 -5.90
CA GLY A 57 28.17 -1.39 -5.94
C GLY A 57 29.49 -1.02 -6.62
N GLU A 58 29.45 -0.11 -7.58
CA GLU A 58 30.59 0.44 -8.31
C GLU A 58 30.51 1.98 -8.29
N GLY A 59 31.20 2.61 -7.34
CA GLY A 59 31.12 4.07 -7.18
C GLY A 59 29.70 4.52 -6.85
N ASN A 60 29.07 5.28 -7.75
CA ASN A 60 27.69 5.77 -7.61
C ASN A 60 26.65 4.84 -8.25
N VAL A 61 27.06 3.66 -8.72
CA VAL A 61 26.18 2.70 -9.37
C VAL A 61 25.91 1.52 -8.46
N THR A 62 24.66 1.08 -8.39
CA THR A 62 24.26 -0.17 -7.73
C THR A 62 23.40 -1.01 -8.67
N ALA A 63 23.61 -2.32 -8.69
CA ALA A 63 22.85 -3.24 -9.55
C ALA A 63 22.89 -4.67 -9.02
N TRP A 64 21.87 -5.45 -9.35
CA TRP A 64 21.96 -6.91 -9.26
C TRP A 64 22.75 -7.45 -10.45
N ILE A 65 23.73 -8.30 -10.18
CA ILE A 65 24.55 -8.99 -11.19
C ILE A 65 24.60 -10.49 -10.88
N PRO A 66 24.93 -11.35 -11.85
CA PRO A 66 25.31 -12.73 -11.57
C PRO A 66 26.47 -12.80 -10.54
N LYS A 67 26.56 -13.87 -9.75
CA LYS A 67 27.74 -14.14 -8.92
C LYS A 67 28.88 -14.68 -9.77
N ALA A 68 28.58 -15.62 -10.67
CA ALA A 68 29.49 -16.15 -11.65
C ALA A 68 28.77 -16.48 -12.96
N GLY A 69 29.45 -16.27 -14.08
CA GLY A 69 29.04 -16.71 -15.41
C GLY A 69 29.70 -18.03 -15.83
N ALA A 70 29.77 -18.28 -17.14
CA ALA A 70 30.52 -19.39 -17.72
C ALA A 70 31.27 -18.99 -19.00
N LEU A 71 32.00 -19.91 -19.62
CA LEU A 71 32.69 -19.60 -20.89
C LEU A 71 31.71 -19.40 -22.06
N THR A 72 30.57 -20.08 -22.03
CA THR A 72 29.56 -20.10 -23.10
C THR A 72 28.17 -19.80 -22.54
N TYR A 73 27.27 -19.31 -23.39
CA TYR A 73 25.89 -19.03 -23.01
C TYR A 73 25.20 -20.30 -22.48
N GLU A 74 25.31 -21.43 -23.18
CA GLU A 74 24.71 -22.71 -22.79
C GLU A 74 25.30 -23.30 -21.52
N GLY A 75 26.56 -22.98 -21.20
CA GLY A 75 27.23 -23.39 -19.97
C GLY A 75 26.89 -22.52 -18.76
N THR A 76 26.17 -21.41 -18.96
CA THR A 76 25.90 -20.42 -17.93
C THR A 76 24.72 -20.85 -17.07
N THR A 77 24.92 -20.87 -15.76
CA THR A 77 23.80 -20.83 -14.81
C THR A 77 23.41 -19.36 -14.63
N PRO A 78 22.18 -18.93 -14.95
CA PRO A 78 21.81 -17.52 -14.80
C PRO A 78 21.79 -17.10 -13.34
N GLY A 79 22.08 -15.83 -13.09
CA GLY A 79 21.63 -15.16 -11.87
C GLY A 79 20.12 -14.93 -11.92
N VAL A 80 19.39 -15.41 -10.93
CA VAL A 80 17.93 -15.32 -10.87
C VAL A 80 17.51 -14.54 -9.64
N ILE A 81 16.69 -13.51 -9.85
CA ILE A 81 15.99 -12.76 -8.81
C ILE A 81 14.49 -12.98 -9.02
N THR A 82 13.79 -13.41 -7.97
CA THR A 82 12.35 -13.64 -8.03
C THR A 82 11.62 -12.77 -7.02
N TYR A 83 10.67 -12.00 -7.53
CA TYR A 83 9.77 -11.14 -6.78
C TYR A 83 8.41 -11.80 -6.62
N ARG A 84 7.75 -11.56 -5.48
CA ARG A 84 6.36 -11.90 -5.23
C ARG A 84 5.64 -10.73 -4.59
N PHE A 85 4.51 -10.37 -5.18
CA PHE A 85 3.58 -9.39 -4.65
C PHE A 85 2.26 -10.08 -4.38
N ASP A 86 1.80 -10.02 -3.12
CA ASP A 86 0.50 -10.54 -2.69
C ASP A 86 -0.48 -9.38 -2.50
N PHE A 87 -1.71 -9.58 -2.92
CA PHE A 87 -2.75 -8.56 -2.95
C PHE A 87 -4.01 -8.99 -2.21
N GLN A 88 -4.74 -8.02 -1.69
CA GLN A 88 -6.02 -8.23 -1.00
C GLN A 88 -7.19 -8.42 -1.97
N GLY A 89 -7.01 -8.00 -3.23
CA GLY A 89 -7.98 -8.14 -4.32
C GLY A 89 -7.38 -8.91 -5.50
N THR A 90 -8.24 -9.36 -6.39
CA THR A 90 -7.79 -9.91 -7.68
C THR A 90 -7.28 -8.78 -8.57
N VAL A 91 -6.12 -8.94 -9.19
CA VAL A 91 -5.56 -7.94 -10.13
C VAL A 91 -6.47 -7.78 -11.34
N ALA A 92 -7.00 -6.59 -11.60
CA ALA A 92 -7.70 -6.27 -12.84
C ALA A 92 -6.76 -5.75 -13.92
N ASP A 93 -5.83 -4.89 -13.52
CA ASP A 93 -4.87 -4.25 -14.40
C ASP A 93 -3.59 -3.92 -13.62
N ALA A 94 -2.46 -3.89 -14.31
CA ALA A 94 -1.19 -3.52 -13.70
C ALA A 94 -0.19 -2.99 -14.73
N THR A 95 0.61 -2.03 -14.29
CA THR A 95 1.76 -1.50 -15.03
C THR A 95 3.04 -1.92 -14.34
N LEU A 96 4.06 -2.29 -15.12
CA LEU A 96 5.38 -2.65 -14.64
C LEU A 96 6.40 -1.70 -15.29
N SER A 97 7.49 -1.40 -14.60
CA SER A 97 8.69 -0.84 -15.19
C SER A 97 9.88 -1.50 -14.54
N ILE A 98 10.41 -2.54 -15.16
CA ILE A 98 11.56 -3.29 -14.68
C ILE A 98 12.68 -3.22 -15.73
N ALA A 99 13.83 -2.67 -15.33
CA ALA A 99 14.94 -2.44 -16.24
C ALA A 99 16.01 -3.53 -16.12
N THR A 100 16.50 -3.97 -17.28
CA THR A 100 17.68 -4.82 -17.42
C THR A 100 18.66 -4.20 -18.41
N SER A 101 19.94 -4.28 -18.10
CA SER A 101 21.03 -3.76 -18.93
C SER A 101 22.02 -4.86 -19.23
N THR A 102 22.53 -4.90 -20.46
CA THR A 102 23.56 -5.84 -20.88
C THR A 102 24.72 -5.12 -21.54
N PHE A 103 25.91 -5.70 -21.40
CA PHE A 103 27.15 -5.17 -21.96
C PHE A 103 27.92 -6.27 -22.70
N HIS A 104 28.74 -5.86 -23.66
CA HIS A 104 29.64 -6.76 -24.38
C HIS A 104 31.05 -6.18 -24.40
N TRP A 105 31.96 -6.83 -23.67
CA TRP A 105 33.38 -6.50 -23.63
C TRP A 105 34.23 -7.74 -23.90
N SER A 106 35.55 -7.57 -24.04
CA SER A 106 36.47 -8.68 -24.37
C SER A 106 36.46 -9.83 -23.36
N TYR A 107 35.95 -9.59 -22.16
CA TYR A 107 35.94 -10.54 -21.06
C TYR A 107 34.59 -11.25 -20.84
N SER A 108 33.47 -10.67 -21.33
CA SER A 108 32.12 -11.20 -21.14
C SER A 108 31.06 -10.47 -21.98
N GLU A 109 29.99 -11.20 -22.27
CA GLU A 109 28.74 -10.79 -22.90
C GLU A 109 27.57 -11.01 -21.94
N GLY A 110 26.64 -10.05 -21.91
CA GLY A 110 25.46 -10.08 -21.05
C GLY A 110 24.19 -10.36 -21.84
N HIS A 111 23.31 -11.20 -21.30
CA HIS A 111 21.96 -11.45 -21.84
C HIS A 111 21.00 -11.49 -20.66
N ALA A 112 19.83 -10.85 -20.77
CA ALA A 112 18.85 -10.85 -19.69
C ALA A 112 17.43 -11.09 -20.18
N PHE A 113 16.63 -11.73 -19.33
CA PHE A 113 15.21 -11.97 -19.54
C PHE A 113 14.42 -11.52 -18.33
N VAL A 114 13.21 -11.02 -18.59
CA VAL A 114 12.21 -10.73 -17.58
C VAL A 114 10.98 -11.57 -17.88
N TYR A 115 10.50 -12.29 -16.87
CA TYR A 115 9.28 -13.08 -16.92
C TYR A 115 8.27 -12.59 -15.89
N GLY A 116 6.99 -12.76 -16.20
CA GLY A 116 5.88 -12.58 -15.28
C GLY A 116 5.13 -13.90 -15.05
N SER A 117 4.54 -14.05 -13.88
CA SER A 117 3.66 -15.17 -13.55
C SER A 117 2.56 -14.74 -12.58
N ARG A 118 1.42 -15.43 -12.62
CA ARG A 118 0.31 -15.25 -11.66
C ARG A 118 0.40 -16.19 -10.46
N ASP A 119 1.15 -17.29 -10.60
CA ASP A 119 1.16 -18.44 -9.69
C ASP A 119 2.58 -18.88 -9.28
N GLY A 120 3.62 -18.33 -9.90
CA GLY A 120 5.02 -18.72 -9.66
C GLY A 120 5.44 -20.00 -10.39
N GLU A 121 4.52 -20.66 -11.11
CA GLU A 121 4.76 -21.93 -11.80
C GLU A 121 4.79 -21.73 -13.32
N THR A 122 3.81 -21.00 -13.85
CA THR A 122 3.68 -20.73 -15.30
C THR A 122 4.22 -19.33 -15.61
N TRP A 123 5.28 -19.27 -16.39
CA TRP A 123 6.00 -18.04 -16.71
C TRP A 123 5.74 -17.58 -18.14
N VAL A 124 5.49 -16.28 -18.31
CA VAL A 124 5.36 -15.60 -19.61
C VAL A 124 6.50 -14.61 -19.74
N GLU A 125 7.23 -14.64 -20.85
CA GLU A 125 8.28 -13.66 -21.12
C GLU A 125 7.67 -12.27 -21.34
N LEU A 126 8.23 -11.26 -20.68
CA LEU A 126 7.83 -9.86 -20.76
C LEU A 126 8.81 -9.02 -21.57
N SER A 127 10.11 -9.32 -21.47
CA SER A 127 11.15 -8.66 -22.26
C SER A 127 12.42 -9.49 -22.30
N GLU A 128 13.16 -9.33 -23.40
CA GLU A 128 14.52 -9.84 -23.59
C GLU A 128 15.47 -8.65 -23.83
N THR A 129 16.58 -8.61 -23.11
CA THR A 129 17.70 -7.69 -23.38
C THR A 129 18.85 -8.49 -23.99
N VAL A 130 18.91 -8.52 -25.32
CA VAL A 130 19.97 -9.23 -26.05
C VAL A 130 21.35 -8.60 -25.80
N PRO A 131 22.43 -9.38 -25.91
CA PRO A 131 23.79 -8.85 -25.93
C PRO A 131 23.95 -7.81 -27.05
N PRO A 132 24.58 -6.65 -26.77
CA PRO A 132 24.90 -5.68 -27.80
C PRO A 132 26.13 -6.10 -28.62
N GLU A 133 26.46 -5.33 -29.67
CA GLU A 133 27.75 -5.46 -30.34
C GLU A 133 28.93 -5.19 -29.38
N PHE A 134 30.11 -5.70 -29.73
CA PHE A 134 31.32 -5.50 -28.94
C PHE A 134 31.58 -4.00 -28.68
N GLY A 135 31.83 -3.66 -27.42
CA GLY A 135 32.14 -2.30 -27.02
C GLY A 135 30.93 -1.46 -26.62
N LEU A 136 29.72 -2.04 -26.61
CA LEU A 136 28.47 -1.32 -26.40
C LEU A 136 27.67 -1.85 -25.20
N ALA A 137 26.57 -1.15 -24.92
CA ALA A 137 25.57 -1.48 -23.90
C ALA A 137 24.16 -1.48 -24.53
N ASN A 138 23.29 -2.36 -24.05
CA ASN A 138 21.86 -2.35 -24.35
C ASN A 138 21.06 -2.24 -23.05
N THR A 139 19.88 -1.63 -23.09
CA THR A 139 18.99 -1.54 -21.94
C THR A 139 17.55 -1.66 -22.43
N GLN A 140 16.79 -2.53 -21.79
CA GLN A 140 15.36 -2.69 -22.06
C GLN A 140 14.58 -2.52 -20.76
N VAL A 141 13.32 -2.12 -20.91
CA VAL A 141 12.37 -1.96 -19.80
C VAL A 141 11.09 -2.71 -20.16
N ALA A 142 10.70 -3.71 -19.39
CA ALA A 142 9.39 -4.31 -19.56
C ALA A 142 8.32 -3.36 -18.99
N ARG A 143 7.37 -2.95 -19.84
CA ARG A 143 6.35 -1.93 -19.51
C ARG A 143 4.92 -2.43 -19.40
N SER A 144 4.56 -3.38 -20.26
CA SER A 144 3.19 -3.87 -20.39
C SER A 144 3.09 -5.30 -19.89
N LEU A 145 2.06 -5.58 -19.09
CA LEU A 145 1.76 -6.93 -18.64
C LEU A 145 0.68 -7.55 -19.54
N PRO A 146 0.88 -8.79 -20.04
CA PRO A 146 -0.17 -9.47 -20.78
C PRO A 146 -1.34 -9.84 -19.86
N ALA A 147 -2.56 -9.79 -20.39
CA ALA A 147 -3.78 -10.07 -19.64
C ALA A 147 -3.82 -11.47 -19.00
N SER A 148 -3.00 -12.41 -19.47
CA SER A 148 -2.82 -13.74 -18.88
C SER A 148 -2.27 -13.71 -17.45
N LEU A 149 -1.68 -12.59 -17.01
CA LEU A 149 -1.17 -12.40 -15.65
C LEU A 149 -2.21 -11.83 -14.68
N PHE A 150 -3.39 -11.42 -15.17
CA PHE A 150 -4.43 -10.80 -14.34
C PHE A 150 -5.43 -11.83 -13.78
N GLY A 151 -6.28 -11.39 -12.86
CA GLY A 151 -7.32 -12.19 -12.20
C GLY A 151 -6.85 -12.98 -10.96
N GLY A 152 -5.54 -13.07 -10.72
CA GLY A 152 -4.98 -13.65 -9.49
C GLY A 152 -4.86 -12.64 -8.36
N GLN A 153 -4.60 -13.11 -7.14
CA GLN A 153 -4.29 -12.28 -5.96
C GLN A 153 -2.77 -12.12 -5.75
N SER A 154 -1.97 -12.59 -6.70
CA SER A 154 -0.52 -12.42 -6.65
C SER A 154 0.05 -12.16 -8.04
N LEU A 155 1.13 -11.39 -8.09
CA LEU A 155 1.99 -11.25 -9.25
C LEU A 155 3.42 -11.65 -8.88
N TRP A 156 4.04 -12.41 -9.77
CA TRP A 156 5.40 -12.86 -9.65
C TRP A 156 6.22 -12.32 -10.82
N PHE A 157 7.45 -11.91 -10.54
CA PHE A 157 8.40 -11.51 -11.57
C PHE A 157 9.70 -12.25 -11.37
N LYS A 158 10.30 -12.71 -12.47
CA LYS A 158 11.59 -13.40 -12.45
C LYS A 158 12.50 -12.72 -13.45
N VAL A 159 13.68 -12.32 -12.98
CA VAL A 159 14.74 -11.77 -13.81
C VAL A 159 15.85 -12.79 -13.91
N GLU A 160 16.22 -13.17 -15.13
CA GLU A 160 17.34 -14.08 -15.40
C GLU A 160 18.48 -13.30 -16.05
N LEU A 161 19.67 -13.40 -15.47
CA LEU A 161 20.87 -12.66 -15.87
C LEU A 161 21.95 -13.66 -16.28
N TYR A 162 22.28 -13.69 -17.57
CA TYR A 162 23.33 -14.52 -18.13
C TYR A 162 24.56 -13.67 -18.39
N SER A 163 25.71 -14.12 -17.92
CA SER A 163 27.00 -13.55 -18.29
C SER A 163 27.92 -14.65 -18.74
N TYR A 164 28.53 -14.51 -19.91
CA TYR A 164 29.37 -15.55 -20.49
C TYR A 164 30.55 -14.96 -21.26
N GLY A 165 31.68 -15.66 -21.25
CA GLY A 165 32.91 -15.24 -21.91
C GLY A 165 34.15 -15.66 -21.15
N GLU A 166 35.34 -15.27 -21.66
CA GLU A 166 36.63 -15.75 -21.16
C GLU A 166 36.85 -15.55 -19.66
N SER A 167 36.28 -14.49 -19.07
CA SER A 167 36.44 -14.19 -17.64
C SER A 167 35.14 -14.24 -16.84
N ALA A 168 33.99 -14.52 -17.44
CA ALA A 168 32.69 -14.49 -16.75
C ALA A 168 32.63 -15.45 -15.55
N ALA A 169 33.32 -16.60 -15.62
CA ALA A 169 33.40 -17.56 -14.51
C ALA A 169 34.13 -17.01 -13.27
N GLN A 170 34.93 -15.95 -13.39
CA GLN A 170 35.64 -15.33 -12.26
C GLN A 170 34.69 -14.54 -11.36
N GLY A 171 33.58 -14.06 -11.91
CA GLY A 171 32.61 -13.22 -11.21
C GLY A 171 33.07 -11.79 -10.94
N GLY A 172 32.13 -10.93 -10.58
CA GLY A 172 32.35 -9.51 -10.30
C GLY A 172 31.86 -8.57 -11.41
N VAL A 173 31.91 -7.26 -11.16
CA VAL A 173 31.30 -6.25 -12.05
C VAL A 173 31.97 -6.16 -13.42
N TRP A 174 33.28 -6.41 -13.47
CA TRP A 174 34.07 -6.40 -14.70
C TRP A 174 34.01 -7.71 -15.48
N THR A 175 33.18 -8.67 -15.07
CA THR A 175 33.08 -9.96 -15.75
C THR A 175 31.64 -10.45 -15.85
N ASN A 176 30.71 -9.87 -15.09
CA ASN A 176 29.29 -10.19 -15.14
C ASN A 176 28.50 -9.02 -15.74
N THR A 177 28.32 -9.09 -17.06
CA THR A 177 27.82 -8.01 -17.92
C THR A 177 26.32 -8.00 -18.14
N ALA A 178 25.54 -8.87 -17.47
CA ALA A 178 24.09 -8.73 -17.37
C ALA A 178 23.71 -8.16 -16.00
N GLN A 179 22.83 -7.16 -16.02
CA GLN A 179 22.49 -6.39 -14.83
C GLN A 179 20.99 -6.14 -14.74
N HIS A 180 20.48 -6.15 -13.51
CA HIS A 180 19.11 -5.78 -13.18
C HIS A 180 19.09 -4.62 -12.18
N SER A 181 18.15 -3.70 -12.37
CA SER A 181 17.97 -2.52 -11.54
C SER A 181 19.24 -1.66 -11.44
N ARG A 182 19.95 -1.45 -12.55
CA ARG A 182 21.14 -0.58 -12.58
C ARG A 182 20.73 0.86 -12.25
N TYR A 183 20.98 1.26 -11.01
CA TYR A 183 20.81 2.61 -10.51
C TYR A 183 22.12 3.37 -10.68
N ASP A 184 22.04 4.61 -11.14
CA ASP A 184 23.16 5.56 -11.17
C ASP A 184 22.74 6.75 -10.32
N GLY A 185 23.48 7.08 -9.27
CA GLY A 185 23.18 8.21 -8.38
C GLY A 185 23.10 9.58 -9.08
N THR A 186 23.56 9.68 -10.34
CA THR A 186 23.41 10.87 -11.18
C THR A 186 22.14 10.88 -12.03
N ALA A 187 21.49 9.72 -12.19
CA ALA A 187 20.26 9.54 -12.93
C ALA A 187 19.06 9.48 -11.96
N ASN A 188 18.07 10.32 -12.18
CA ASN A 188 16.85 10.32 -11.37
C ASN A 188 15.76 9.43 -12.01
N ASN A 189 16.04 8.14 -12.16
CA ASN A 189 15.11 7.17 -12.75
C ASN A 189 14.82 6.01 -11.80
N LYS A 190 13.53 5.67 -11.66
CA LYS A 190 13.10 4.44 -10.98
C LYS A 190 13.62 3.24 -11.77
N THR A 191 14.23 2.28 -11.08
CA THR A 191 14.74 1.06 -11.71
C THR A 191 13.75 -0.10 -11.61
N PHE A 192 12.80 0.01 -10.68
CA PHE A 192 11.63 -0.86 -10.54
C PHE A 192 10.40 -0.01 -10.19
N GLU A 193 9.27 -0.29 -10.84
CA GLU A 193 7.95 0.21 -10.45
C GLU A 193 6.88 -0.81 -10.81
N LEU A 194 5.96 -1.06 -9.88
CA LEU A 194 4.76 -1.86 -10.08
C LEU A 194 3.58 -1.06 -9.55
N ASN A 195 2.59 -0.81 -10.40
CA ASN A 195 1.30 -0.26 -9.98
C ASN A 195 0.18 -1.22 -10.36
N VAL A 196 -0.74 -1.45 -9.45
CA VAL A 196 -1.79 -2.46 -9.59
C VAL A 196 -3.14 -1.83 -9.28
N ARG A 197 -4.13 -2.15 -10.12
CA ARG A 197 -5.54 -1.97 -9.83
C ARG A 197 -6.18 -3.31 -9.56
N PHE A 198 -6.97 -3.38 -8.51
CA PHE A 198 -7.79 -4.54 -8.23
C PHE A 198 -9.05 -4.49 -9.10
N ALA A 199 -9.59 -5.67 -9.42
CA ALA A 199 -10.93 -5.75 -9.94
C ALA A 199 -11.86 -5.19 -8.89
N ALA A 200 -12.86 -4.41 -9.34
CA ALA A 200 -13.95 -4.01 -8.49
C ALA A 200 -14.44 -5.25 -7.76
N SER A 201 -14.34 -5.23 -6.43
CA SER A 201 -14.86 -6.33 -5.64
C SER A 201 -16.35 -6.39 -5.99
N ALA A 202 -16.80 -7.47 -6.61
CA ALA A 202 -18.22 -7.67 -6.82
C ALA A 202 -18.82 -7.66 -5.42
N GLY A 203 -19.42 -6.53 -5.02
CA GLY A 203 -19.80 -6.26 -3.64
C GLY A 203 -20.42 -7.52 -3.07
N THR A 204 -19.70 -8.18 -2.17
CA THR A 204 -20.14 -9.49 -1.70
C THR A 204 -21.41 -9.21 -0.92
N THR A 205 -22.54 -9.63 -1.46
CA THR A 205 -23.83 -9.37 -0.83
C THR A 205 -23.94 -10.29 0.37
N VAL A 206 -23.61 -9.77 1.55
CA VAL A 206 -23.79 -10.47 2.81
C VAL A 206 -25.25 -10.36 3.21
N ALA A 207 -25.85 -11.47 3.62
CA ALA A 207 -27.25 -11.46 4.06
C ALA A 207 -27.40 -10.55 5.30
N PRO A 208 -28.40 -9.66 5.37
CA PRO A 208 -28.57 -8.72 6.49
C PRO A 208 -28.64 -9.38 7.89
N ALA A 209 -29.08 -10.64 7.95
CA ALA A 209 -29.18 -11.40 9.19
C ALA A 209 -27.86 -12.07 9.63
N THR A 210 -26.80 -11.98 8.83
CA THR A 210 -25.48 -12.53 9.18
C THR A 210 -24.95 -11.78 10.41
N PRO A 211 -24.55 -12.45 11.49
CA PRO A 211 -23.91 -11.79 12.63
C PRO A 211 -22.61 -11.12 12.21
N LEU A 212 -22.28 -9.98 12.83
CA LEU A 212 -20.96 -9.38 12.63
C LEU A 212 -19.86 -10.33 13.12
N PRO A 213 -18.75 -10.48 12.37
CA PRO A 213 -17.60 -11.21 12.88
C PRO A 213 -17.01 -10.48 14.11
N PRO A 214 -16.35 -11.22 15.03
CA PRO A 214 -15.55 -10.59 16.06
C PRO A 214 -14.46 -9.71 15.40
N ALA A 215 -14.07 -8.63 16.07
CA ALA A 215 -13.01 -7.77 15.56
C ALA A 215 -11.73 -8.61 15.33
N PRO A 216 -11.11 -8.53 14.14
CA PRO A 216 -9.92 -9.31 13.87
C PRO A 216 -8.82 -8.91 14.87
N THR A 217 -8.15 -9.91 15.44
CA THR A 217 -7.02 -9.69 16.37
C THR A 217 -5.76 -9.22 15.64
N THR A 218 -5.78 -9.19 14.31
CA THR A 218 -4.64 -8.88 13.44
C THR A 218 -5.12 -7.97 12.31
N GLN A 219 -4.46 -6.83 12.13
CA GLN A 219 -4.79 -5.85 11.10
C GLN A 219 -4.35 -6.36 9.72
N THR A 220 -5.21 -6.18 8.72
CA THR A 220 -5.04 -6.83 7.42
C THR A 220 -4.50 -5.92 6.31
N VAL A 221 -4.60 -4.59 6.42
CA VAL A 221 -4.30 -3.70 5.27
C VAL A 221 -3.36 -2.54 5.59
N PHE A 222 -3.40 -1.98 6.80
CA PHE A 222 -2.41 -0.99 7.27
C PHE A 222 -1.82 -1.40 8.61
N THR A 223 -0.90 -2.37 8.61
CA THR A 223 0.05 -2.52 9.71
C THR A 223 1.18 -1.53 9.50
N LEU A 224 1.10 -0.36 10.15
CA LEU A 224 2.28 0.49 10.28
C LEU A 224 3.23 -0.21 11.27
N PRO A 225 4.43 -0.65 10.83
CA PRO A 225 5.36 -1.35 11.72
C PRO A 225 5.82 -0.47 12.90
N THR A 226 5.66 0.86 12.77
CA THR A 226 6.20 1.88 13.68
C THR A 226 5.17 2.94 14.09
N GLY A 227 3.87 2.62 14.13
CA GLY A 227 2.84 3.56 14.60
C GLY A 227 2.91 3.80 16.10
N GLU A 228 2.67 5.04 16.55
CA GLU A 228 2.72 5.41 17.97
C GLU A 228 1.50 4.95 18.78
N MET A 229 0.41 4.51 18.14
CA MET A 229 -0.76 3.96 18.86
C MET A 229 -0.55 2.49 19.24
N PRO A 230 -0.44 2.14 20.54
CA PRO A 230 -0.28 0.76 20.98
C PRO A 230 -1.50 -0.10 20.62
N ALA A 231 -1.27 -1.37 20.28
CA ALA A 231 -2.37 -2.29 19.91
C ALA A 231 -3.33 -2.53 21.07
N ASP A 232 -2.81 -2.58 22.30
CA ASP A 232 -3.58 -2.80 23.52
C ASP A 232 -4.20 -1.53 24.09
N ALA A 233 -4.06 -0.39 23.41
CA ALA A 233 -4.76 0.85 23.73
C ALA A 233 -6.19 0.89 23.21
N VAL A 234 -6.55 -0.03 22.31
CA VAL A 234 -7.87 -0.07 21.69
C VAL A 234 -8.49 -1.44 21.88
N SER A 235 -9.76 -1.48 22.26
CA SER A 235 -10.58 -2.68 22.22
C SER A 235 -11.89 -2.40 21.49
N VAL A 236 -12.36 -3.39 20.73
CA VAL A 236 -13.47 -3.22 19.78
C VAL A 236 -14.53 -4.26 20.09
N SER A 237 -15.77 -3.80 20.24
CA SER A 237 -16.93 -4.63 20.59
C SER A 237 -18.00 -4.53 19.49
N PRO A 238 -17.91 -5.34 18.43
CA PRO A 238 -18.98 -5.45 17.43
C PRO A 238 -20.16 -6.25 18.01
N SER A 239 -21.38 -5.84 17.65
CA SER A 239 -22.61 -6.56 18.00
C SER A 239 -23.70 -6.36 16.94
N GLY A 240 -24.71 -7.23 16.96
CA GLY A 240 -25.80 -7.21 15.98
C GLY A 240 -25.49 -8.00 14.71
N THR A 241 -26.06 -7.57 13.60
CA THR A 241 -25.95 -8.22 12.28
C THR A 241 -25.53 -7.21 11.22
N PHE A 242 -25.21 -7.67 10.00
CA PHE A 242 -24.87 -6.75 8.91
C PHE A 242 -25.99 -5.75 8.59
N GLY A 243 -27.26 -6.10 8.77
CA GLY A 243 -28.39 -5.18 8.57
C GLY A 243 -28.67 -4.24 9.75
N SER A 244 -28.01 -4.42 10.89
CA SER A 244 -28.19 -3.65 12.12
C SER A 244 -26.95 -3.80 12.99
N ALA A 245 -25.87 -3.18 12.53
CA ALA A 245 -24.53 -3.29 13.10
C ALA A 245 -24.31 -2.21 14.14
N THR A 246 -23.79 -2.61 15.30
CA THR A 246 -23.31 -1.70 16.34
C THR A 246 -21.85 -1.99 16.65
N LEU A 247 -21.03 -0.93 16.65
CA LEU A 247 -19.58 -1.02 16.87
C LEU A 247 -19.16 0.03 17.90
N VAL A 248 -18.72 -0.46 19.05
CA VAL A 248 -18.19 0.39 20.14
C VAL A 248 -16.70 0.14 20.29
N VAL A 249 -15.94 1.23 20.41
CA VAL A 249 -14.50 1.20 20.62
C VAL A 249 -14.21 1.79 21.99
N ALA A 250 -13.48 1.05 22.81
CA ALA A 250 -12.92 1.56 24.06
C ALA A 250 -11.44 1.90 23.82
N LEU A 251 -11.13 3.20 23.91
CA LEU A 251 -9.79 3.77 23.80
C LEU A 251 -9.23 4.07 25.18
N ASP A 252 -8.13 3.43 25.55
CA ASP A 252 -7.41 3.65 26.79
C ASP A 252 -6.44 4.84 26.65
N LEU A 253 -6.87 6.02 27.12
CA LEU A 253 -6.09 7.25 27.03
C LEU A 253 -4.76 7.17 27.78
N SER A 254 -4.69 6.34 28.84
CA SER A 254 -3.47 6.14 29.60
C SER A 254 -2.37 5.45 28.80
N LYS A 255 -2.69 4.80 27.66
CA LYS A 255 -1.70 4.13 26.81
C LYS A 255 -1.32 4.95 25.58
N VAL A 256 -2.23 5.79 25.09
CA VAL A 256 -1.95 6.65 23.92
C VAL A 256 -1.29 7.97 24.30
N LEU A 257 -1.53 8.52 25.50
CA LEU A 257 -1.00 9.83 25.91
C LEU A 257 0.28 9.75 26.77
N THR A 258 0.78 8.56 27.11
CA THR A 258 1.93 8.37 28.02
C THR A 258 3.31 8.80 27.50
N GLY A 259 3.40 9.36 26.29
CA GLY A 259 4.67 9.76 25.64
C GLY A 259 4.77 11.23 25.24
N GLY A 260 3.77 12.06 25.59
CA GLY A 260 3.73 13.48 25.24
C GLY A 260 4.97 14.23 25.76
N SER A 261 5.93 14.50 24.87
CA SER A 261 7.21 15.18 25.18
C SER A 261 7.04 16.65 25.58
N SER A 262 5.80 17.15 25.58
CA SER A 262 5.46 18.57 25.66
C SER A 262 5.46 19.12 27.09
N ALA A 263 5.23 18.27 28.10
CA ALA A 263 5.19 18.71 29.50
C ALA A 263 6.53 19.29 30.01
N ALA A 264 7.66 18.95 29.38
CA ALA A 264 8.98 19.41 29.80
C ALA A 264 9.29 20.89 29.46
N GLN A 265 8.47 21.56 28.63
CA GLN A 265 8.77 22.91 28.12
C GLN A 265 7.89 24.04 28.70
N GLY A 266 7.05 23.77 29.70
CA GLY A 266 6.24 24.82 30.37
C GLY A 266 5.23 25.53 29.45
N ARG A 267 4.86 24.91 28.33
CA ARG A 267 3.73 25.36 27.49
C ARG A 267 2.42 24.84 28.11
N PHE A 268 1.31 25.55 27.86
CA PHE A 268 -0.04 25.12 28.26
C PHE A 268 -0.25 23.64 27.88
N ALA A 269 -0.93 22.88 28.76
CA ALA A 269 -1.20 21.46 28.54
C ALA A 269 -1.77 21.26 27.13
N ALA A 270 -1.11 20.43 26.32
CA ALA A 270 -1.59 20.14 24.98
C ALA A 270 -2.96 19.45 25.10
N THR A 271 -3.90 19.85 24.27
CA THR A 271 -5.17 19.14 24.12
C THR A 271 -5.11 18.26 22.88
N TYR A 272 -5.52 17.02 23.03
CA TYR A 272 -5.62 16.06 21.95
C TYR A 272 -7.06 15.95 21.47
N ASN A 273 -7.20 15.59 20.21
CA ASN A 273 -8.44 15.27 19.55
C ASN A 273 -8.42 13.79 19.15
N ILE A 274 -9.59 13.18 19.05
CA ILE A 274 -9.79 11.84 18.49
C ILE A 274 -10.44 11.99 17.12
N TYR A 275 -9.97 11.21 16.18
CA TYR A 275 -10.43 11.17 14.80
C TYR A 275 -10.93 9.76 14.47
N VAL A 276 -12.04 9.67 13.74
CA VAL A 276 -12.59 8.41 13.27
C VAL A 276 -12.80 8.52 11.76
N ALA A 277 -12.29 7.53 11.03
CA ALA A 277 -12.39 7.48 9.58
C ALA A 277 -12.71 6.07 9.09
N ALA A 278 -13.23 5.95 7.89
CA ALA A 278 -13.41 4.69 7.20
C ALA A 278 -12.87 4.77 5.77
N LEU A 279 -12.17 3.74 5.33
CA LEU A 279 -11.79 3.55 3.93
C LEU A 279 -12.79 2.60 3.29
N VAL A 280 -13.59 3.11 2.36
CA VAL A 280 -14.56 2.32 1.59
C VAL A 280 -13.91 1.99 0.25
N PRO A 281 -13.72 0.71 -0.12
CA PRO A 281 -13.05 0.36 -1.36
C PRO A 281 -13.88 0.70 -2.61
N GLY A 282 -13.22 0.84 -3.76
CA GLY A 282 -13.90 1.01 -5.04
C GLY A 282 -14.87 -0.14 -5.35
N GLY A 283 -15.96 0.16 -6.04
CA GLY A 283 -17.06 -0.76 -6.34
C GLY A 283 -18.10 -0.89 -5.21
N VAL A 284 -17.78 -0.43 -4.01
CA VAL A 284 -18.69 -0.39 -2.85
C VAL A 284 -19.43 0.95 -2.85
N LEU A 285 -20.73 0.95 -2.51
CA LEU A 285 -21.61 2.13 -2.63
C LEU A 285 -21.66 2.79 -4.02
N GLY A 286 -21.23 2.11 -5.08
CA GLY A 286 -21.13 2.69 -6.42
C GLY A 286 -19.93 3.63 -6.63
N LEU A 287 -18.97 3.62 -5.72
CA LEU A 287 -17.72 4.38 -5.85
C LEU A 287 -16.85 3.80 -6.96
N SER A 288 -16.19 4.65 -7.75
CA SER A 288 -15.23 4.21 -8.76
C SER A 288 -13.89 3.81 -8.15
N ASP A 289 -13.51 4.50 -7.07
CA ASP A 289 -12.20 4.40 -6.42
C ASP A 289 -12.39 4.29 -4.90
N ALA A 290 -11.36 3.81 -4.21
CA ALA A 290 -11.39 3.79 -2.75
C ALA A 290 -11.50 5.22 -2.20
N THR A 291 -12.45 5.43 -1.28
CA THR A 291 -12.82 6.75 -0.78
C THR A 291 -12.79 6.77 0.74
N TRP A 292 -12.20 7.82 1.31
CA TRP A 292 -12.20 8.05 2.74
C TRP A 292 -13.47 8.76 3.19
N PHE A 293 -14.05 8.27 4.28
CA PHE A 293 -15.14 8.91 5.01
C PHE A 293 -14.67 9.23 6.42
N VAL A 294 -15.16 10.32 6.99
CA VAL A 294 -14.88 10.75 8.36
C VAL A 294 -16.16 10.72 9.20
N TYR A 295 -16.00 10.48 10.49
CA TYR A 295 -17.10 10.47 11.47
C TYR A 295 -16.86 11.55 12.54
N PRO A 296 -17.23 12.81 12.25
CA PRO A 296 -16.99 13.94 13.14
C PRO A 296 -17.96 13.95 14.34
N ALA A 297 -17.82 14.96 15.21
CA ALA A 297 -18.67 15.17 16.39
C ALA A 297 -20.18 15.33 16.08
N THR A 298 -20.57 15.56 14.82
CA THR A 298 -21.98 15.56 14.39
C THR A 298 -22.57 14.15 14.29
N HIS A 299 -21.74 13.11 14.40
CA HIS A 299 -22.11 11.70 14.32
C HIS A 299 -22.78 11.33 12.98
N ALA A 300 -22.38 12.01 11.92
CA ALA A 300 -22.82 11.74 10.55
C ALA A 300 -21.60 11.49 9.66
N TRP A 301 -21.56 10.32 9.02
CA TRP A 301 -20.51 10.00 8.05
C TRP A 301 -20.54 10.98 6.88
N ALA A 302 -19.38 11.51 6.50
CA ALA A 302 -19.20 12.37 5.35
C ALA A 302 -17.91 11.98 4.62
N GLU A 303 -17.87 12.20 3.30
CA GLU A 303 -16.64 12.03 2.53
C GLU A 303 -15.55 12.97 3.08
N LEU A 304 -14.31 12.47 3.17
CA LEU A 304 -13.18 13.23 3.65
C LEU A 304 -12.94 14.45 2.76
N ALA A 305 -12.97 15.64 3.35
CA ALA A 305 -12.56 16.88 2.71
C ALA A 305 -11.04 17.10 2.87
N SER A 306 -10.58 18.35 2.87
CA SER A 306 -9.15 18.67 3.05
C SER A 306 -8.60 18.38 4.47
N THR A 307 -9.47 18.28 5.47
CA THR A 307 -9.11 18.05 6.88
C THR A 307 -9.95 16.94 7.47
N ILE A 308 -9.38 16.21 8.43
CA ILE A 308 -10.11 15.21 9.20
C ILE A 308 -10.75 15.93 10.39
N ASP A 309 -12.06 16.11 10.35
CA ASP A 309 -12.79 16.70 11.47
C ASP A 309 -12.76 15.76 12.68
N ALA A 310 -12.58 16.34 13.87
CA ALA A 310 -12.48 15.58 15.10
C ALA A 310 -13.84 14.96 15.49
N TYR A 311 -13.80 13.71 15.93
CA TYR A 311 -14.91 13.05 16.62
C TYR A 311 -15.07 13.61 18.03
N LEU A 312 -13.96 13.81 18.74
CA LEU A 312 -13.91 14.37 20.08
C LEU A 312 -12.71 15.30 20.22
N GLU A 313 -12.89 16.48 20.81
CA GLU A 313 -11.84 17.49 20.98
C GLU A 313 -11.54 17.77 22.45
N GLY A 314 -10.39 18.39 22.71
CA GLY A 314 -10.10 18.97 24.02
C GLY A 314 -9.71 17.96 25.11
N ILE A 315 -9.19 16.79 24.72
CA ILE A 315 -8.75 15.76 25.66
C ILE A 315 -7.45 16.20 26.31
N ALA A 316 -7.42 16.28 27.64
CA ALA A 316 -6.21 16.64 28.36
C ALA A 316 -5.09 15.61 28.13
N GLU A 317 -3.85 16.08 27.94
CA GLU A 317 -2.64 15.25 27.74
C GLU A 317 -2.40 14.21 28.85
N ASN A 318 -2.93 14.43 30.05
CA ASN A 318 -2.80 13.52 31.18
C ASN A 318 -4.11 12.75 31.48
N ALA A 319 -5.03 12.67 30.53
CA ALA A 319 -6.23 11.87 30.68
C ALA A 319 -5.85 10.38 30.77
N ILE A 320 -6.34 9.72 31.83
CA ILE A 320 -6.10 8.30 32.09
C ILE A 320 -7.37 7.45 31.92
N ASP A 321 -8.50 8.09 31.61
CA ASP A 321 -9.79 7.42 31.50
C ASP A 321 -9.89 6.65 30.18
N THR A 322 -10.64 5.56 30.19
CA THR A 322 -11.10 4.93 28.95
C THR A 322 -12.24 5.75 28.34
N ARG A 323 -12.19 5.99 27.03
CA ARG A 323 -13.28 6.63 26.27
C ARG A 323 -13.97 5.61 25.39
N GLU A 324 -15.29 5.53 25.51
CA GLU A 324 -16.14 4.76 24.60
C GLU A 324 -16.56 5.62 23.42
N ILE A 325 -16.41 5.06 22.22
CA ILE A 325 -16.65 5.72 20.94
C ILE A 325 -17.59 4.80 20.16
N SER A 326 -18.84 5.23 20.01
CA SER A 326 -19.85 4.49 19.25
C SER A 326 -19.77 4.89 17.78
N ILE A 327 -19.11 4.06 16.98
CA ILE A 327 -18.83 4.33 15.56
C ILE A 327 -20.01 3.93 14.67
N LEU A 328 -20.64 2.78 14.97
CA LEU A 328 -21.85 2.30 14.31
C LEU A 328 -22.94 2.10 15.36
N GLN A 329 -24.17 2.50 15.03
CA GLN A 329 -25.33 2.33 15.89
C GLN A 329 -26.51 1.88 15.03
N ASP A 330 -26.83 0.59 15.12
CA ASP A 330 -27.90 -0.07 14.34
C ASP A 330 -27.84 0.21 12.83
N MET A 331 -26.63 0.28 12.26
CA MET A 331 -26.40 0.66 10.87
C MET A 331 -26.44 -0.56 9.93
N ASP A 332 -27.07 -0.43 8.76
CA ASP A 332 -26.94 -1.43 7.70
C ASP A 332 -25.58 -1.28 7.01
N VAL A 333 -24.72 -2.28 7.18
CA VAL A 333 -23.37 -2.39 6.61
C VAL A 333 -23.27 -3.50 5.57
N THR A 334 -24.39 -4.08 5.11
CA THR A 334 -24.40 -5.14 4.07
C THR A 334 -23.71 -4.68 2.78
N GLY A 335 -23.87 -3.40 2.44
CA GLY A 335 -23.25 -2.78 1.28
C GLY A 335 -21.88 -2.19 1.54
N LEU A 336 -21.25 -2.47 2.69
CA LEU A 336 -19.93 -1.93 3.09
C LEU A 336 -18.85 -2.99 3.22
N VAL A 337 -19.08 -4.22 2.74
CA VAL A 337 -18.09 -5.30 2.78
C VAL A 337 -16.78 -4.87 2.11
N GLY A 338 -15.67 -5.11 2.80
CA GLY A 338 -14.33 -4.65 2.45
C GLY A 338 -13.94 -3.32 3.09
N SER A 339 -14.89 -2.56 3.65
CA SER A 339 -14.59 -1.27 4.29
C SER A 339 -13.84 -1.46 5.60
N GLU A 340 -12.92 -0.55 5.86
CA GLU A 340 -12.06 -0.56 7.04
C GLU A 340 -12.28 0.69 7.86
N ILE A 341 -12.35 0.53 9.18
CA ILE A 341 -12.57 1.62 10.13
C ILE A 341 -11.28 1.86 10.87
N TYR A 342 -10.94 3.14 11.02
CA TYR A 342 -9.72 3.65 11.63
C TYR A 342 -10.07 4.59 12.78
N ILE A 343 -9.24 4.56 13.82
CA ILE A 343 -9.23 5.55 14.89
C ILE A 343 -7.84 6.17 15.01
N GLY A 344 -7.77 7.46 15.29
CA GLY A 344 -6.51 8.14 15.53
C GLY A 344 -6.63 9.25 16.58
N TYR A 345 -5.49 9.78 17.01
CA TYR A 345 -5.41 10.88 17.97
C TYR A 345 -4.25 11.81 17.68
N GLY A 346 -4.42 13.09 17.99
CA GLY A 346 -3.38 14.09 17.78
C GLY A 346 -3.81 15.47 18.26
N THR A 347 -2.87 16.40 18.32
CA THR A 347 -3.17 17.82 18.58
C THR A 347 -3.80 18.51 17.36
N SER A 348 -3.61 17.92 16.19
CA SER A 348 -4.30 18.18 14.93
C SER A 348 -4.34 16.88 14.09
N ASP A 349 -5.13 16.87 13.02
CA ASP A 349 -5.15 15.78 12.04
C ASP A 349 -3.81 15.63 11.32
N ALA A 350 -3.19 16.74 10.93
CA ALA A 350 -1.86 16.74 10.32
C ALA A 350 -0.78 16.18 11.27
N GLU A 351 -0.83 16.51 12.56
CA GLU A 351 0.10 15.98 13.55
C GLU A 351 -0.12 14.48 13.79
N MET A 352 -1.38 14.04 13.90
CA MET A 352 -1.74 12.62 13.99
C MET A 352 -1.18 11.81 12.80
N LEU A 353 -1.38 12.30 11.57
CA LEU A 353 -0.92 11.64 10.35
C LEU A 353 0.61 11.57 10.29
N ASN A 354 1.29 12.69 10.57
CA ASN A 354 2.76 12.75 10.55
C ASN A 354 3.41 11.85 11.62
N ALA A 355 2.78 11.73 12.79
CA ALA A 355 3.25 10.88 13.88
C ALA A 355 2.77 9.42 13.77
N ASN A 356 2.02 9.06 12.73
CA ASN A 356 1.42 7.73 12.57
C ASN A 356 0.60 7.29 13.81
N ARG A 357 -0.15 8.22 14.40
CA ARG A 357 -0.99 8.01 15.60
C ARG A 357 -2.40 7.56 15.25
N TYR A 358 -2.52 6.60 14.35
CA TYR A 358 -3.79 6.04 13.94
C TYR A 358 -3.66 4.53 13.71
N ARG A 359 -4.81 3.85 13.71
CA ARG A 359 -4.88 2.40 13.69
C ARG A 359 -6.18 1.91 13.06
N GLY A 360 -6.09 0.90 12.19
CA GLY A 360 -7.25 0.15 11.71
C GLY A 360 -7.81 -0.75 12.82
N ILE A 361 -9.11 -0.64 13.10
CA ILE A 361 -9.75 -1.26 14.27
C ILE A 361 -10.82 -2.29 13.89
N TYR A 362 -11.39 -2.19 12.70
CA TYR A 362 -12.42 -3.12 12.25
C TYR A 362 -12.45 -3.17 10.73
N LYS A 363 -12.72 -4.37 10.19
CA LYS A 363 -12.97 -4.59 8.77
C LYS A 363 -14.32 -5.27 8.61
N VAL A 364 -15.17 -4.72 7.76
CA VAL A 364 -16.47 -5.31 7.42
C VAL A 364 -16.19 -6.46 6.45
N GLN A 365 -16.31 -7.72 6.87
CA GLN A 365 -15.95 -8.89 6.07
C GLN A 365 -16.86 -10.10 6.28
#